data_AF-A0AAU2I048-F1
#
_entry.id   AF-A0AAU2I048-F1
#
_cell.length_a   1.000
_cell.length_b   1.000
_cell.length_c   1.000
_cell.angle_alpha   90.00
_cell.angle_beta   90.00
_cell.angle_gamma   90.00
#
_symmetry.space_group_name_H-M   'P 1'
#
loop_
_entity.id
_entity.type
_entity.pdbx_description
1 polymer ?
#
loop_
_entity_poly.entity_id
_entity_poly.type
_entity_poly.pdbx_seq_one_letter_code
_entity_poly.pdbx_strand_id
1 'polypeptide(L)'
;MTLGYAGSYASGFPDDLAFEDWLARLDTLADAHERLREGEQVSGPAAETYRHRVQAATRFAGRVLRTKRHANAMLTNPDLQIFPGKGMTCVLDPKRAACRLRSEEDGTRRTPDLDDCRPNCVNIARTDRDIEHVLVQIERLRPLVDDPLAPAFRHAREQHELDRLERIVTAHDHTGEPHDGH
;
A
#
# COMPACT_ATOMS: atom_id res chain seq x y z
N MET A 1 20.98 -29.88 -41.54
CA MET A 1 21.54 -29.01 -40.47
C MET A 1 20.38 -28.28 -39.82
N THR A 2 19.92 -28.78 -38.68
CA THR A 2 18.91 -28.15 -37.84
C THR A 2 19.60 -27.14 -36.94
N LEU A 3 19.28 -25.85 -37.09
CA LEU A 3 19.76 -24.80 -36.21
C LEU A 3 19.15 -25.00 -34.82
N GLY A 4 19.99 -25.39 -33.87
CA GLY A 4 19.61 -25.55 -32.47
C GLY A 4 19.34 -24.18 -31.85
N TYR A 5 18.09 -23.96 -31.42
CA TYR A 5 17.74 -22.93 -30.45
C TYR A 5 18.25 -23.36 -29.06
N ALA A 6 19.55 -23.23 -28.84
CA ALA A 6 20.11 -23.23 -27.49
C ALA A 6 20.28 -21.75 -27.09
N GLY A 7 19.23 -21.18 -26.49
CA GLY A 7 19.34 -19.90 -25.80
C GLY A 7 20.42 -20.02 -24.73
N SER A 8 21.40 -19.13 -24.75
CA SER A 8 22.40 -19.04 -23.69
C SER A 8 21.69 -18.65 -22.40
N TYR A 9 21.67 -19.58 -21.43
CA TYR A 9 21.13 -19.47 -20.07
C TYR A 9 21.93 -18.48 -19.19
N ALA A 10 22.33 -17.33 -19.75
CA ALA A 10 23.15 -16.31 -19.09
C ALA A 10 22.45 -14.95 -18.95
N SER A 11 21.21 -14.81 -19.43
CA SER A 11 20.43 -13.56 -19.33
C SER A 11 18.94 -13.86 -19.31
N GLY A 12 18.19 -13.28 -18.37
CA GLY A 12 16.75 -13.05 -18.58
C GLY A 12 15.77 -13.79 -17.67
N PHE A 13 16.00 -13.84 -16.36
CA PHE A 13 14.90 -14.10 -15.41
C PHE A 13 14.98 -13.20 -14.16
N PRO A 14 16.16 -13.02 -13.53
CA PRO A 14 16.30 -12.04 -12.45
C PRO A 14 16.40 -10.58 -12.91
N ASP A 15 16.64 -10.33 -14.20
CA ASP A 15 16.76 -8.98 -14.76
C ASP A 15 15.40 -8.38 -15.15
N ASP A 16 14.40 -9.23 -15.39
CA ASP A 16 13.04 -8.80 -15.72
C ASP A 16 12.27 -8.37 -14.46
N LEU A 17 12.47 -9.08 -13.34
CA LEU A 17 11.72 -8.85 -12.10
C LEU A 17 11.85 -7.41 -11.55
N ALA A 18 13.05 -6.84 -11.56
CA ALA A 18 13.27 -5.47 -11.09
C ALA A 18 12.58 -4.43 -12.00
N PHE A 19 12.48 -4.74 -13.29
CA PHE A 19 11.82 -3.89 -14.26
C PHE A 19 10.30 -3.98 -14.12
N GLU A 20 9.77 -5.19 -13.96
CA GLU A 20 8.37 -5.48 -13.67
C GLU A 20 7.91 -4.81 -12.37
N ASP A 21 8.68 -4.94 -11.28
CA ASP A 21 8.41 -4.28 -10.00
C ASP A 21 8.34 -2.76 -10.14
N TRP A 22 9.24 -2.19 -10.95
CA TRP A 22 9.26 -0.75 -11.20
C TRP A 22 8.06 -0.30 -12.01
N LEU A 23 7.72 -1.02 -13.09
CA LEU A 23 6.53 -0.73 -13.90
C LEU A 23 5.24 -0.85 -13.06
N ALA A 24 5.08 -1.94 -12.30
CA ALA A 24 3.95 -2.13 -11.40
C ALA A 24 3.83 -1.00 -10.36
N ARG A 25 4.97 -0.48 -9.88
CA ARG A 25 4.97 0.68 -8.97
C ARG A 25 4.50 1.95 -9.66
N LEU A 26 4.93 2.18 -10.90
CA LEU A 26 4.49 3.34 -11.67
C LEU A 26 3.00 3.26 -12.01
N ASP A 27 2.50 2.10 -12.41
CA ASP A 27 1.07 1.91 -12.69
C ASP A 27 0.22 2.18 -11.45
N THR A 28 0.66 1.69 -10.29
CA THR A 28 0.01 1.97 -9.00
C THR A 28 -0.05 3.47 -8.73
N LEU A 29 1.05 4.20 -8.96
CA LEU A 29 1.12 5.64 -8.72
C LEU A 29 0.35 6.47 -9.74
N ALA A 30 0.27 6.00 -10.99
CA ALA A 30 -0.52 6.63 -12.03
C ALA A 30 -2.03 6.51 -11.74
N ASP A 31 -2.50 5.32 -11.37
CA ASP A 31 -3.89 5.12 -10.95
C ASP A 31 -4.23 5.92 -9.67
N ALA A 32 -3.32 5.95 -8.69
CA ALA A 32 -3.47 6.82 -7.52
C ALA A 32 -3.54 8.30 -7.90
N HIS A 33 -2.74 8.75 -8.88
CA HIS A 33 -2.76 10.13 -9.32
C HIS A 33 -4.08 10.51 -9.97
N GLU A 34 -4.60 9.68 -10.87
CA GLU A 34 -5.88 9.95 -11.54
C GLU A 34 -7.02 10.02 -10.51
N ARG A 35 -7.06 9.08 -9.57
CA ARG A 35 -8.07 9.09 -8.51
C ARG A 35 -7.99 10.31 -7.60
N LEU A 36 -6.79 10.75 -7.23
CA LEU A 36 -6.64 12.01 -6.49
C LEU A 36 -7.14 13.21 -7.31
N ARG A 37 -7.00 13.20 -8.64
CA ARG A 37 -7.55 14.25 -9.51
C ARG A 37 -9.08 14.19 -9.60
N GLU A 38 -9.66 12.99 -9.55
CA GLU A 38 -11.10 12.75 -9.51
C GLU A 38 -11.73 13.07 -8.14
N GLY A 39 -10.91 13.34 -7.12
CA GLY A 39 -11.36 13.74 -5.80
C GLY A 39 -11.28 12.64 -4.74
N GLU A 40 -10.52 11.55 -4.98
CA GLU A 40 -10.32 10.48 -4.00
C GLU A 40 -9.83 11.05 -2.65
N GLN A 41 -10.57 10.71 -1.61
CA GLN A 41 -10.27 11.12 -0.27
C GLN A 41 -9.16 10.25 0.30
N VAL A 42 -8.32 10.87 1.12
CA VAL A 42 -7.21 10.20 1.78
C VAL A 42 -7.14 10.68 3.22
N SER A 43 -7.19 9.73 4.16
CA SER A 43 -7.09 9.96 5.59
C SER A 43 -5.92 9.20 6.22
N GLY A 44 -5.68 9.45 7.51
CA GLY A 44 -4.62 8.81 8.28
C GLY A 44 -3.33 9.62 8.39
N PRO A 45 -2.40 9.18 9.24
CA PRO A 45 -1.20 9.94 9.58
C PRO A 45 -0.27 10.21 8.39
N ALA A 46 -0.27 9.34 7.37
CA ALA A 46 0.54 9.53 6.18
C ALA A 46 -0.21 10.15 4.99
N ALA A 47 -1.44 10.63 5.16
CA ALA A 47 -2.28 11.13 4.06
C ALA A 47 -1.60 12.25 3.26
N GLU A 48 -1.01 13.24 3.94
CA GLU A 48 -0.33 14.34 3.24
C GLU A 48 0.92 13.85 2.50
N THR A 49 1.66 12.92 3.10
CA THR A 49 2.85 12.33 2.45
C THR A 49 2.45 11.48 1.24
N TYR A 50 1.32 10.78 1.31
CA TYR A 50 0.74 10.06 0.19
C TYR A 50 0.46 11.01 -0.97
N ARG A 51 -0.32 12.08 -0.74
CA ARG A 51 -0.66 13.07 -1.79
C ARG A 51 0.59 13.68 -2.41
N HIS A 52 1.55 14.10 -1.58
CA HIS A 52 2.84 14.62 -2.06
C HIS A 52 3.57 13.61 -2.96
N ARG A 53 3.73 12.36 -2.52
CA ARG A 53 4.48 11.34 -3.25
C ARG A 53 3.79 10.93 -4.56
N VAL A 54 2.46 10.78 -4.54
CA VAL A 54 1.68 10.52 -5.76
C VAL A 54 1.83 11.66 -6.77
N GLN A 55 1.75 12.92 -6.32
CA GLN A 55 2.00 14.08 -7.19
C GLN A 55 3.43 14.10 -7.73
N ALA A 56 4.42 13.87 -6.87
CA ALA A 56 5.84 13.84 -7.25
C ALA A 56 6.15 12.70 -8.23
N ALA A 57 5.44 11.57 -8.14
CA ALA A 57 5.67 10.40 -8.97
C ALA A 57 5.37 10.63 -10.46
N THR A 58 4.52 11.61 -10.79
CA THR A 58 4.20 12.00 -12.18
C THR A 58 5.44 12.35 -13.01
N ARG A 59 6.53 12.83 -12.38
CA ARG A 59 7.81 13.13 -13.06
C ARG A 59 8.54 11.89 -13.60
N PHE A 60 8.09 10.70 -13.22
CA PHE A 60 8.62 9.42 -13.69
C PHE A 60 7.77 8.81 -14.80
N ALA A 61 6.57 9.33 -15.06
CA ALA A 61 5.74 8.89 -16.16
C ALA A 61 6.47 9.06 -17.50
N GLY A 62 6.38 8.05 -18.36
CA GLY A 62 7.02 8.06 -19.69
C GLY A 62 8.55 7.91 -19.70
N ARG A 63 9.20 7.70 -18.55
CA ARG A 63 10.64 7.39 -18.53
C ARG A 63 10.88 5.99 -19.06
N VAL A 64 11.89 5.84 -19.92
CA VAL A 64 12.38 4.53 -20.37
C VAL A 64 13.69 4.24 -19.64
N LEU A 65 13.71 3.20 -18.79
CA LEU A 65 14.93 2.73 -18.16
C LEU A 65 15.63 1.72 -19.06
N ARG A 66 16.95 1.83 -19.18
CA ARG A 66 17.76 0.97 -20.07
C ARG A 66 18.49 -0.16 -19.34
N THR A 67 18.55 -0.13 -18.00
CA THR A 67 19.34 -1.07 -17.20
C THR A 67 18.66 -1.35 -15.86
N LYS A 68 18.87 -2.56 -15.33
CA LYS A 68 18.43 -2.97 -13.99
C LYS A 68 18.93 -2.06 -12.88
N ARG A 69 20.18 -1.60 -12.98
CA ARG A 69 20.76 -0.66 -12.01
C ARG A 69 19.94 0.62 -11.90
N HIS A 70 19.42 1.13 -13.02
CA HIS A 70 18.54 2.29 -13.00
C HIS A 70 17.16 1.95 -12.42
N ALA A 71 16.61 0.76 -12.70
CA ALA A 71 15.36 0.30 -12.10
C ALA A 71 15.47 0.17 -10.57
N ASN A 72 16.52 -0.48 -10.07
CA ASN A 72 16.80 -0.60 -8.63
C ASN A 72 17.01 0.77 -7.96
N ALA A 73 17.72 1.69 -8.62
CA ALA A 73 17.86 3.06 -8.13
C ALA A 73 16.51 3.78 -8.03
N MET A 74 15.59 3.54 -8.97
CA MET A 74 14.23 4.08 -8.87
C MET A 74 13.44 3.41 -7.75
N LEU A 75 13.54 2.09 -7.58
CA LEU A 75 12.84 1.35 -6.52
C LEU A 75 13.28 1.72 -5.10
N THR A 76 14.40 2.40 -4.94
CA THR A 76 14.86 2.98 -3.64
C THR A 76 14.48 4.46 -3.47
N ASN A 77 13.88 5.08 -4.50
CA ASN A 77 13.44 6.46 -4.45
C ASN A 77 12.31 6.62 -3.41
N PRO A 78 12.43 7.55 -2.44
CA PRO A 78 11.41 7.83 -1.45
C PRO A 78 10.02 8.11 -2.02
N ASP A 79 9.93 8.75 -3.19
CA ASP A 79 8.64 9.09 -3.81
C ASP A 79 7.91 7.85 -4.36
N LEU A 80 8.64 6.77 -4.62
CA LEU A 80 8.07 5.50 -5.09
C LEU A 80 7.73 4.55 -3.92
N GLN A 81 7.96 4.96 -2.67
CA GLN A 81 7.73 4.12 -1.50
C GLN A 81 6.26 4.16 -1.03
N ILE A 82 5.33 3.78 -1.91
CA ILE A 82 3.90 3.60 -1.61
C ILE A 82 3.51 2.16 -1.90
N PHE A 83 3.00 1.46 -0.90
CA PHE A 83 2.70 0.03 -0.93
C PHE A 83 1.23 -0.20 -0.57
N PRO A 84 0.34 -0.42 -1.54
CA PRO A 84 -1.05 -0.76 -1.28
C PRO A 84 -1.17 -2.07 -0.48
N GLY A 85 -2.08 -2.10 0.47
CA GLY A 85 -2.41 -3.26 1.30
C GLY A 85 -3.92 -3.47 1.40
N LYS A 86 -4.35 -4.32 2.33
CA LYS A 86 -5.79 -4.58 2.56
C LYS A 86 -6.32 -3.59 3.60
N GLY A 87 -7.14 -2.63 3.16
CA GLY A 87 -7.74 -1.63 4.05
C GLY A 87 -6.77 -0.56 4.56
N MET A 88 -5.61 -0.44 3.91
CA MET A 88 -4.60 0.58 4.17
C MET A 88 -3.57 0.60 3.04
N THR A 89 -3.00 1.78 2.82
CA THR A 89 -1.85 1.98 1.95
C THR A 89 -0.65 2.43 2.79
N CYS A 90 0.47 1.70 2.71
CA CYS A 90 1.69 2.01 3.44
C CYS A 90 2.56 3.00 2.65
N VAL A 91 2.66 4.23 3.16
CA VAL A 91 3.58 5.26 2.68
C VAL A 91 4.87 5.14 3.47
N LEU A 92 5.73 4.23 3.03
CA LEU A 92 6.84 3.76 3.85
C LEU A 92 7.86 4.89 4.14
N ASP A 93 8.03 5.21 5.41
CA ASP A 93 9.28 5.68 6.01
C ASP A 93 9.90 4.50 6.79
N PRO A 94 11.00 3.90 6.30
CA PRO A 94 11.63 2.76 6.96
C PRO A 94 12.09 3.04 8.39
N LYS A 95 12.35 4.31 8.75
CA LYS A 95 12.84 4.68 10.09
C LYS A 95 11.72 4.72 11.14
N ARG A 96 10.46 4.80 10.70
CA ARG A 96 9.28 4.98 11.55
C ARG A 96 8.26 3.87 11.38
N ALA A 97 8.58 2.85 10.59
CA ALA A 97 7.72 1.69 10.40
C ALA A 97 7.55 0.92 11.71
N ALA A 98 6.30 0.62 12.07
CA ALA A 98 5.98 -0.25 13.20
C ALA A 98 5.89 -1.74 12.81
N CYS A 99 5.92 -2.05 11.51
CA CYS A 99 5.99 -3.42 10.98
C CYS A 99 7.44 -3.85 10.79
N ARG A 100 7.64 -5.17 10.63
CA ARG A 100 8.89 -5.70 10.08
C ARG A 100 9.13 -5.19 8.65
N LEU A 101 10.41 -5.02 8.33
CA LEU A 101 10.86 -4.72 6.97
C LEU A 101 11.55 -5.95 6.39
N ARG A 102 11.16 -6.31 5.17
CA ARG A 102 11.86 -7.32 4.38
C ARG A 102 12.99 -6.62 3.63
N SER A 103 14.18 -7.19 3.67
CA SER A 103 15.35 -6.69 2.92
C SER A 103 15.62 -7.63 1.76
N GLU A 104 15.99 -7.08 0.60
CA GLU A 104 16.52 -7.89 -0.50
C GLU A 104 17.96 -8.35 -0.22
N GLU A 105 18.45 -9.30 -1.01
CA GLU A 105 19.78 -9.93 -0.82
C GLU A 105 20.94 -8.92 -0.80
N ASP A 106 20.80 -7.79 -1.50
CA ASP A 106 21.82 -6.73 -1.53
C ASP A 106 21.70 -5.70 -0.38
N GLY A 107 20.65 -5.82 0.46
CA GLY A 107 20.40 -4.96 1.61
C GLY A 107 20.01 -3.51 1.30
N THR A 108 19.90 -3.13 0.02
CA THR A 108 19.66 -1.74 -0.38
C THR A 108 18.17 -1.38 -0.38
N ARG A 109 17.31 -2.34 -0.70
CA ARG A 109 15.84 -2.16 -0.71
C ARG A 109 15.22 -2.73 0.56
N ARG A 110 14.30 -1.95 1.13
CA ARG A 110 13.45 -2.37 2.25
C ARG A 110 11.99 -2.23 1.86
N THR A 111 11.23 -3.30 1.99
CA THR A 111 9.79 -3.34 1.74
C THR A 111 9.04 -3.64 3.04
N PRO A 112 7.83 -3.09 3.24
CA PRO A 112 7.06 -3.36 4.44
C PRO A 112 6.49 -4.78 4.41
N ASP A 113 6.48 -5.46 5.55
CA ASP A 113 5.65 -6.63 5.78
C ASP A 113 4.21 -6.17 6.04
N LEU A 114 3.40 -6.04 4.99
CA LEU A 114 2.05 -5.47 5.07
C LEU A 114 1.12 -6.28 6.01
N ASP A 115 1.37 -7.58 6.16
CA ASP A 115 0.63 -8.47 7.06
C ASP A 115 0.99 -8.28 8.55
N ASP A 116 2.12 -7.61 8.86
CA ASP A 116 2.56 -7.26 10.23
C ASP A 116 2.37 -5.76 10.53
N CYS A 117 1.57 -5.06 9.72
CA CYS A 117 1.27 -3.65 9.95
C CYS A 117 0.52 -3.44 11.28
N ARG A 118 1.02 -2.53 12.11
CA ARG A 118 0.42 -2.20 13.39
C ARG A 118 -0.65 -1.10 13.22
N PRO A 119 -1.81 -1.17 13.92
CA PRO A 119 -2.90 -0.21 13.75
C PRO A 119 -2.54 1.26 13.93
N ASN A 120 -1.53 1.55 14.77
CA ASN A 120 -1.05 2.91 15.07
C ASN A 120 0.22 3.30 14.29
N CYS A 121 0.56 2.56 13.22
CA CYS A 121 1.72 2.87 12.39
C CYS A 121 1.54 4.23 11.70
N VAL A 122 2.55 5.10 11.81
CA VAL A 122 2.52 6.45 11.22
C VAL A 122 2.57 6.46 9.70
N ASN A 123 2.97 5.34 9.08
CA ASN A 123 3.06 5.19 7.63
C ASN A 123 1.71 4.85 6.96
N ILE A 124 0.62 4.75 7.72
CA ILE A 124 -0.69 4.40 7.18
C ILE A 124 -1.35 5.64 6.55
N ALA A 125 -1.67 5.53 5.28
CA ALA A 125 -2.71 6.31 4.62
C ALA A 125 -3.89 5.38 4.30
N ARG A 126 -5.09 5.95 4.17
CA ARG A 126 -6.29 5.22 3.73
C ARG A 126 -6.99 6.02 2.66
N THR A 127 -7.10 5.45 1.47
CA THR A 127 -7.92 5.98 0.38
C THR A 127 -9.37 5.50 0.48
N ASP A 128 -10.27 6.03 -0.35
CA ASP A 128 -11.64 5.52 -0.45
C ASP A 128 -11.69 4.00 -0.71
N ARG A 129 -10.80 3.49 -1.58
CA ARG A 129 -10.69 2.04 -1.85
C ARG A 129 -10.24 1.24 -0.64
N ASP A 130 -9.34 1.79 0.17
CA ASP A 130 -8.97 1.16 1.43
C ASP A 130 -10.20 1.08 2.36
N ILE A 131 -11.04 2.12 2.38
CA ILE A 131 -12.27 2.13 3.18
C ILE A 131 -13.31 1.14 2.66
N GLU A 132 -13.47 0.98 1.34
CA GLU A 132 -14.30 -0.08 0.77
C GLU A 132 -13.88 -1.47 1.28
N HIS A 133 -12.56 -1.74 1.34
CA HIS A 133 -12.04 -2.97 1.92
C HIS A 133 -12.36 -3.11 3.41
N VAL A 134 -12.26 -2.03 4.20
CA VAL A 134 -12.60 -2.01 5.62
C VAL A 134 -14.09 -2.28 5.84
N LEU A 135 -14.97 -1.70 5.02
CA LEU A 135 -16.41 -1.93 5.07
C LEU A 135 -16.76 -3.39 4.81
N VAL A 136 -16.15 -4.02 3.81
CA VAL A 136 -16.31 -5.47 3.56
C VAL A 136 -15.84 -6.31 4.75
N GLN A 137 -14.79 -5.89 5.46
CA GLN A 137 -14.33 -6.58 6.68
C GLN A 137 -15.34 -6.43 7.82
N ILE A 138 -15.91 -5.25 8.01
CA ILE A 138 -16.98 -4.98 8.98
C ILE A 138 -18.18 -5.90 8.71
N GLU A 139 -18.65 -5.95 7.46
CA GLU A 139 -19.79 -6.79 7.07
C GLU A 139 -19.56 -8.28 7.35
N ARG A 140 -18.33 -8.76 7.17
CA ARG A 140 -17.94 -10.15 7.47
C ARG A 140 -17.84 -10.42 8.97
N LEU A 141 -17.44 -9.42 9.75
CA LEU A 141 -17.18 -9.57 11.19
C LEU A 141 -18.44 -9.43 12.04
N ARG A 142 -19.39 -8.57 11.64
CA ARG A 142 -20.68 -8.37 12.33
C ARG A 142 -21.41 -9.67 12.70
N PRO A 143 -21.67 -10.63 11.78
CA PRO A 143 -22.37 -11.86 12.15
C PRO A 143 -21.57 -12.77 13.09
N LEU A 144 -20.25 -12.62 13.18
CA LEU A 144 -19.42 -13.37 14.13
C LEU A 144 -19.52 -12.79 15.54
N VAL A 145 -19.59 -11.47 15.63
CA VAL A 145 -19.83 -10.74 16.89
C VAL A 145 -21.24 -11.03 17.39
N ASP A 146 -22.25 -11.03 16.51
CA ASP A 146 -23.64 -11.28 16.87
C ASP A 146 -23.94 -12.76 17.20
N ASP A 147 -22.97 -13.67 17.11
CA ASP A 147 -23.14 -15.10 17.41
C ASP A 147 -23.29 -15.32 18.93
N PRO A 148 -24.50 -15.65 19.43
CA PRO A 148 -24.74 -15.82 20.86
C PRO A 148 -24.05 -17.07 21.44
N LEU A 149 -23.54 -17.96 20.58
CA LEU A 149 -22.84 -19.18 20.97
C LEU A 149 -21.32 -19.01 20.98
N ALA A 150 -20.79 -17.83 20.63
CA ALA A 150 -19.36 -17.58 20.64
C ALA A 150 -18.78 -17.59 22.08
N PRO A 151 -17.64 -18.27 22.32
CA PRO A 151 -16.95 -18.18 23.59
C PRO A 151 -16.58 -16.73 23.95
N ALA A 152 -16.73 -16.34 25.22
CA ALA A 152 -16.58 -14.94 25.66
C ALA A 152 -15.27 -14.25 25.21
N PHE A 153 -14.14 -14.97 25.24
CA PHE A 153 -12.84 -14.42 24.81
C PHE A 153 -12.77 -14.17 23.29
N ARG A 154 -13.43 -15.02 22.50
CA ARG A 154 -13.53 -14.87 21.04
C ARG A 154 -14.39 -13.67 20.71
N HIS A 155 -15.57 -13.59 21.34
CA HIS A 155 -16.50 -12.47 21.18
C HIS A 155 -15.85 -11.13 21.54
N ALA A 156 -15.17 -11.02 22.69
CA ALA A 156 -14.51 -9.78 23.09
C ALA A 156 -13.42 -9.31 22.10
N ARG A 157 -12.67 -10.26 21.51
CA ARG A 157 -11.67 -9.95 20.48
C ARG A 157 -12.32 -9.47 19.19
N GLU A 158 -13.37 -10.15 18.75
CA GLU A 158 -14.11 -9.81 17.52
C GLU A 158 -14.82 -8.46 17.66
N GLN A 159 -15.43 -8.17 18.82
CA GLN A 159 -16.00 -6.87 19.13
C GLN A 159 -14.95 -5.75 19.07
N HIS A 160 -13.79 -5.95 19.72
CA HIS A 160 -12.74 -4.93 19.71
C HIS A 160 -12.22 -4.65 18.30
N GLU A 161 -12.13 -5.67 17.45
CA GLU A 161 -11.75 -5.50 16.06
C GLU A 161 -12.83 -4.77 15.26
N LEU A 162 -14.10 -5.09 15.47
CA LEU A 162 -15.24 -4.39 14.84
C LEU A 162 -15.22 -2.90 15.22
N ASP A 163 -15.12 -2.58 16.51
CA ASP A 163 -15.04 -1.21 17.02
C ASP A 163 -13.82 -0.45 16.45
N ARG A 164 -12.73 -1.16 16.17
CA ARG A 164 -11.54 -0.58 15.54
C ARG A 164 -11.79 -0.24 14.08
N LEU A 165 -12.41 -1.15 13.32
CA LEU A 165 -12.72 -0.95 11.90
C LEU A 165 -13.77 0.15 11.73
N GLU A 166 -14.81 0.20 12.56
CA GLU A 166 -15.82 1.26 12.50
C GLU A 166 -15.22 2.64 12.77
N ARG A 167 -14.31 2.76 13.77
CA ARG A 167 -13.55 4.00 13.99
C ARG A 167 -12.71 4.42 12.80
N ILE A 168 -12.17 3.47 12.02
CA ILE A 168 -11.40 3.79 10.81
C ILE A 168 -12.30 4.44 9.76
N VAL A 169 -13.50 3.89 9.55
CA VAL A 169 -14.50 4.44 8.61
C VAL A 169 -14.91 5.85 9.05
N THR A 170 -15.35 6.01 10.29
CA THR A 170 -15.77 7.32 10.83
C THR A 170 -14.66 8.37 10.73
N ALA A 171 -13.42 8.02 11.07
CA ALA A 171 -12.30 8.95 10.95
C ALA A 171 -12.00 9.32 9.49
N HIS A 172 -12.22 8.40 8.55
CA HIS A 172 -12.12 8.71 7.14
C HIS A 172 -13.24 9.68 6.75
N ASP A 173 -14.50 9.37 7.00
CA ASP A 173 -15.66 10.21 6.61
C ASP A 173 -15.51 11.66 7.08
N HIS A 174 -15.09 11.89 8.32
CA HIS A 174 -14.84 13.25 8.87
C HIS A 174 -13.70 14.01 8.19
N THR A 175 -12.81 13.33 7.46
CA THR A 175 -11.75 14.01 6.68
C THR A 175 -12.33 14.69 5.43
N GLY A 176 -13.51 14.25 4.98
CA GLY A 176 -14.18 14.72 3.76
C GLY A 176 -15.26 15.77 4.01
N GLU A 177 -15.73 15.89 5.25
CA GLU A 177 -16.67 16.95 5.62
C GLU A 177 -15.96 18.31 5.52
N PRO A 178 -16.45 19.26 4.70
CA PRO A 178 -15.94 20.62 4.74
C PRO A 178 -16.17 21.16 6.16
N HIS A 179 -15.12 21.72 6.76
CA HIS A 179 -15.26 22.51 7.97
C HIS A 179 -16.10 23.75 7.65
N ASP A 180 -17.42 23.63 7.74
CA ASP A 180 -18.34 24.77 7.78
C ASP A 180 -18.11 25.48 9.12
N GLY A 181 -17.11 26.35 9.13
CA GLY A 181 -16.76 27.22 10.25
C GLY A 181 -17.86 28.25 10.48
N HIS A 182 -18.40 28.23 11.69
CA HIS A 182 -19.24 29.28 12.28
C HIS A 182 -18.46 30.59 12.45
#